data_AF-A0A351AA13-F1
#
_entry.id   AF-A0A351AA13-F1
#
_cell.length_a   1.000
_cell.length_b   1.000
_cell.length_c   1.000
_cell.angle_alpha   90.00
_cell.angle_beta   90.00
_cell.angle_gamma   90.00
#
_symmetry.space_group_name_H-M   'P 1'
#
loop_
_entity.id
_entity.type
_entity.pdbx_description
1 polymer ?
#
loop_
_entity_poly.entity_id
_entity_poly.type
_entity_poly.pdbx_seq_one_letter_code
_entity_poly.pdbx_strand_id
1 'polypeptide(L)'
;AAIAAAIGIHVRQGDHIVMPPAIYGCTYSHVVNWLPRFGITHTLANFQSEGALRAAIRPETRVVYFETPTNPTMELIDLEMVARVV
;
A
#
# COMPACT_ATOMS: atom_id res chain seq x y z
N ALA A 1 -9.60 4.18 12.35
CA ALA A 1 -8.65 4.19 13.48
C ALA A 1 -7.60 3.10 13.35
N ALA A 2 -7.97 1.81 13.30
CA ALA A 2 -7.02 0.69 13.25
C ALA A 2 -5.98 0.79 12.11
N ILE A 3 -6.42 0.96 10.85
CA ILE A 3 -5.51 1.05 9.70
C ILE A 3 -4.54 2.23 9.82
N ALA A 4 -5.04 3.40 10.25
CA ALA A 4 -4.21 4.58 10.43
C ALA A 4 -3.16 4.39 11.52
N ALA A 5 -3.52 3.76 12.64
CA ALA A 5 -2.59 3.44 13.72
C ALA A 5 -1.54 2.39 13.29
N ALA A 6 -1.98 1.33 12.61
CA ALA A 6 -1.11 0.27 12.11
C ALA A 6 -0.09 0.80 11.09
N ILE A 7 -0.52 1.64 10.14
CA ILE A 7 0.43 2.30 9.23
C ILE A 7 1.33 3.26 10.01
N GLY A 8 0.74 4.13 10.82
CA GLY A 8 1.44 5.23 11.51
C GLY A 8 2.56 4.80 12.46
N ILE A 9 2.47 3.62 13.08
CA ILE A 9 3.56 3.12 13.94
C ILE A 9 4.76 2.61 13.14
N HIS A 10 4.60 2.27 11.87
CA HIS A 10 5.65 1.71 11.01
C HIS A 10 6.32 2.73 10.08
N VAL A 11 5.78 3.95 9.98
CA VAL A 11 6.26 4.95 9.02
C VAL A 11 6.61 6.27 9.71
N ARG A 12 7.58 6.97 9.15
CA ARG A 12 7.99 8.34 9.50
C ARG A 12 8.31 9.15 8.25
N GLN A 13 8.60 10.44 8.43
CA GLN A 13 9.02 11.31 7.33
C GLN A 13 10.16 10.69 6.52
N GLY A 14 10.03 10.68 5.20
CA GLY A 14 10.98 10.10 4.26
C GLY A 14 10.70 8.64 3.89
N ASP A 15 9.81 7.94 4.60
CA ASP A 15 9.41 6.58 4.24
C ASP A 15 8.39 6.55 3.09
N HIS A 16 8.20 5.35 2.54
CA HIS A 16 7.36 5.09 1.38
C HIS A 16 6.39 3.91 1.60
N ILE A 17 5.21 4.00 0.99
CA ILE A 17 4.15 2.98 1.04
C ILE A 17 3.80 2.50 -0.38
N VAL A 18 3.63 1.19 -0.58
CA VAL A 18 3.11 0.62 -1.83
C VAL A 18 1.71 0.07 -1.60
N MET A 19 0.77 0.40 -2.49
CA MET A 19 -0.60 -0.13 -2.42
C MET A 19 -1.25 -0.22 -3.81
N PRO A 20 -2.29 -1.04 -4.00
CA PRO A 20 -3.06 -1.02 -5.25
C PRO A 20 -3.96 0.23 -5.32
N PRO A 21 -4.39 0.62 -6.53
CA PRO A 21 -5.28 1.78 -6.70
C PRO A 21 -6.69 1.53 -6.13
N ALA A 22 -7.10 0.28 -5.97
CA ALA A 22 -8.42 -0.10 -5.49
C ALA A 22 -8.32 -0.67 -4.06
N ILE A 23 -8.76 0.12 -3.09
CA ILE A 23 -8.93 -0.22 -1.66
C ILE A 23 -10.06 0.65 -1.09
N TYR A 24 -10.43 0.44 0.18
CA TYR A 24 -11.38 1.31 0.87
C TYR A 24 -11.02 2.80 0.75
N GLY A 25 -11.98 3.62 0.29
CA GLY A 25 -11.73 5.02 -0.10
C GLY A 25 -11.15 5.91 1.00
N CYS A 26 -11.51 5.69 2.28
CA CYS A 26 -10.88 6.43 3.38
C CYS A 26 -9.42 6.03 3.59
N THR A 27 -9.08 4.75 3.39
CA THR A 27 -7.69 4.29 3.43
C THR A 27 -6.89 4.86 2.27
N TYR A 28 -7.47 4.87 1.06
CA TYR A 28 -6.87 5.54 -0.09
C TYR A 28 -6.58 7.01 0.21
N SER A 29 -7.57 7.75 0.71
CA SER A 29 -7.40 9.16 1.05
C SER A 29 -6.36 9.37 2.16
N HIS A 30 -6.30 8.48 3.15
CA HIS A 30 -5.28 8.53 4.19
C HIS A 30 -3.86 8.44 3.60
N VAL A 31 -3.58 7.45 2.74
CA VAL A 31 -2.25 7.24 2.16
C VAL A 31 -1.91 8.27 1.08
N VAL A 32 -2.87 8.64 0.23
CA VAL A 32 -2.63 9.50 -0.94
C VAL A 32 -2.72 10.98 -0.61
N ASN A 33 -3.63 11.38 0.28
CA ASN A 33 -3.89 12.79 0.57
C ASN A 33 -3.34 13.25 1.93
N TRP A 34 -3.35 12.39 2.96
CA TRP A 34 -2.94 12.78 4.31
C TRP A 34 -1.47 12.55 4.59
N LEU A 35 -0.98 11.32 4.38
CA LEU A 35 0.41 10.95 4.71
C LEU A 35 1.50 11.79 3.98
N PRO A 36 1.30 12.26 2.73
CA PRO A 36 2.28 13.15 2.08
C PRO A 36 2.48 14.48 2.80
N ARG A 37 1.49 14.95 3.56
CA ARG A 37 1.62 16.16 4.40
C ARG A 37 2.63 15.96 5.54
N PHE A 38 2.92 14.72 5.92
CA PHE A 38 3.93 14.33 6.90
C PHE A 38 5.24 13.85 6.24
N GLY A 39 5.38 14.05 4.92
CA GLY A 39 6.54 13.66 4.14
C GLY A 39 6.69 12.14 3.94
N ILE A 40 5.60 11.38 4.05
CA ILE A 40 5.54 9.96 3.68
C ILE A 40 5.01 9.85 2.26
N THR A 41 5.76 9.19 1.39
CA THR A 41 5.41 9.06 -0.04
C THR A 41 4.73 7.74 -0.35
N HIS A 42 4.15 7.60 -1.54
CA HIS A 42 3.49 6.37 -1.95
C HIS A 42 3.68 6.05 -3.43
N THR A 43 3.53 4.77 -3.78
CA THR A 43 3.41 4.30 -5.17
C THR A 43 2.17 3.42 -5.29
N LEU A 44 1.36 3.69 -6.33
CA LEU A 44 0.27 2.81 -6.72
C LEU A 44 0.79 1.74 -7.69
N ALA A 45 0.57 0.47 -7.38
CA ALA A 45 1.07 -0.65 -8.18
C ALA A 45 -0.03 -1.68 -8.49
N ASN A 46 0.14 -2.45 -9.56
CA ASN A 46 -0.75 -3.56 -9.88
C ASN A 46 -0.32 -4.82 -9.12
N PHE A 47 -1.15 -5.29 -8.18
CA PHE A 47 -0.87 -6.45 -7.35
C PHE A 47 -1.24 -7.79 -8.04
N GLN A 48 -1.70 -7.74 -9.29
CA GLN A 48 -1.83 -8.91 -10.16
C GLN A 48 -0.52 -9.24 -10.90
N SER A 49 0.52 -8.42 -10.74
CA SER A 49 1.80 -8.58 -11.40
C SER A 49 2.95 -8.49 -10.40
N GLU A 50 3.64 -9.60 -10.20
CA GLU A 50 4.87 -9.64 -9.39
C GLU A 50 5.90 -8.59 -9.87
N GLY A 51 6.06 -8.44 -11.19
CA GLY A 51 6.98 -7.45 -11.75
C GLY A 51 6.59 -6.01 -11.41
N ALA A 52 5.30 -5.68 -11.47
CA ALA A 52 4.82 -4.35 -11.12
C ALA A 52 4.97 -4.06 -9.61
N LEU A 53 4.67 -5.03 -8.75
CA LEU A 53 4.87 -4.92 -7.31
C LEU A 53 6.35 -4.74 -6.97
N ARG A 54 7.22 -5.58 -7.53
CA ARG A 54 8.68 -5.53 -7.29
C ARG A 54 9.28 -4.20 -7.76
N ALA A 55 8.84 -3.67 -8.89
CA ALA A 55 9.29 -2.38 -9.41
C ALA A 55 8.83 -1.17 -8.57
N ALA A 56 7.74 -1.32 -7.81
CA ALA A 56 7.24 -0.27 -6.92
C ALA A 56 7.94 -0.22 -5.57
N ILE A 57 8.66 -1.28 -5.17
CA ILE A 57 9.43 -1.33 -3.94
C ILE A 57 10.71 -0.47 -4.09
N ARG A 58 10.96 0.38 -3.09
CA ARG A 58 12.11 1.28 -2.99
C ARG A 58 12.86 1.01 -1.68
N PRO A 59 14.12 1.44 -1.53
CA PRO A 59 14.88 1.26 -0.29
C PRO A 59 14.17 1.80 0.97
N GLU A 60 13.37 2.85 0.81
CA GLU A 60 12.58 3.50 1.85
C GLU A 60 11.14 2.96 1.98
N THR A 61 10.76 1.92 1.23
CA THR A 61 9.44 1.28 1.40
C THR A 61 9.35 0.61 2.77
N ARG A 62 8.37 0.99 3.58
CA ARG A 62 8.11 0.41 4.91
C ARG A 62 6.82 -0.38 5.01
N VAL A 63 5.84 -0.06 4.17
CA VAL A 63 4.54 -0.72 4.21
C VAL A 63 4.11 -1.09 2.80
N VAL A 64 3.68 -2.34 2.63
CA VAL A 64 2.89 -2.80 1.49
C VAL A 64 1.48 -3.07 2.00
N TYR A 65 0.49 -2.30 1.54
CA TYR A 65 -0.89 -2.38 2.01
C TYR A 65 -1.83 -2.79 0.87
N PHE A 66 -2.75 -3.70 1.14
CA PHE A 66 -3.78 -4.11 0.19
C PHE A 66 -4.97 -4.76 0.91
N GLU A 67 -6.08 -4.94 0.20
CA GLU A 67 -7.30 -5.59 0.66
C GLU A 67 -7.65 -6.73 -0.30
N THR A 68 -8.12 -7.87 0.20
CA THR A 68 -8.56 -9.00 -0.64
C THR A 68 -9.70 -9.75 0.07
N PRO A 69 -10.88 -9.90 -0.56
CA PRO A 69 -11.27 -9.31 -1.85
C PRO A 69 -11.42 -7.79 -1.79
N THR A 70 -11.03 -7.11 -2.86
CA THR A 70 -11.18 -5.65 -3.01
C THR A 70 -12.64 -5.28 -3.25
N ASN A 71 -13.18 -4.33 -2.49
CA ASN A 71 -14.52 -3.78 -2.73
C ASN A 71 -14.44 -2.60 -3.73
N PRO A 72 -15.34 -2.47 -4.73
CA PRO A 72 -16.51 -3.31 -5.04
C PRO A 72 -16.27 -4.39 -6.10
N THR A 73 -15.08 -4.45 -6.68
CA THR A 73 -14.77 -5.31 -7.83
C THR A 73 -14.62 -6.78 -7.49
N MET A 74 -14.50 -7.10 -6.19
CA MET A 74 -14.22 -8.42 -5.64
C MET A 74 -12.91 -9.03 -6.17
N GLU A 75 -11.96 -8.18 -6.58
CA GLU A 75 -10.65 -8.64 -7.05
C GLU A 75 -9.88 -9.31 -5.92
N LEU A 76 -9.30 -10.48 -6.20
CA LEU A 76 -8.46 -11.22 -5.27
C LEU A 76 -6.98 -10.92 -5.51
N ILE A 77 -6.24 -10.72 -4.43
CA ILE A 77 -4.78 -10.60 -4.45
C ILE A 77 -4.18 -11.91 -3.96
N ASP A 78 -3.20 -12.42 -4.72
CA ASP A 78 -2.42 -13.60 -4.35
C ASP A 78 -1.47 -13.27 -3.19
N LEU A 79 -1.81 -13.77 -2.00
CA LEU A 79 -1.04 -13.57 -0.77
C LEU A 79 0.35 -14.21 -0.85
N GLU A 80 0.48 -15.35 -1.53
CA GLU A 80 1.75 -16.07 -1.64
C GLU A 80 2.70 -15.32 -2.58
N MET A 81 2.19 -14.81 -3.69
CA MET A 81 2.96 -13.94 -4.58
C MET A 81 3.44 -12.69 -3.84
N VAL A 82 2.56 -11.98 -3.13
CA VAL A 82 2.97 -10.80 -2.37
C VAL A 82 4.03 -11.16 -1.34
N ALA A 83 3.84 -12.23 -0.55
CA ALA A 83 4.80 -12.67 0.47
C ALA A 83 6.18 -13.08 -0.09
N ARG A 84 6.27 -13.53 -1.35
CA ARG A 84 7.56 -13.82 -2.01
C ARG A 84 8.28 -12.56 -2.49
N VAL A 85 7.55 -11.48 -2.75
CA VAL A 85 8.10 -10.24 -3.30
C VAL A 85 8.57 -9.29 -2.20
N VAL A 86 7.88 -9.27 -1.07
CA VAL A 86 8.11 -8.36 0.07
C VAL A 86 9.09 -8.89 1.10
#